data_AF-W2SZD9-F1
#
_entry.id   AF-W2SZD9-F1
#
_cell.length_a   1.000
_cell.length_b   1.000
_cell.length_c   1.000
_cell.angle_alpha   90.00
_cell.angle_beta   90.00
_cell.angle_gamma   90.00
#
_symmetry.space_group_name_H-M   'P 1'
#
loop_
_entity.id
_entity.type
_entity.pdbx_description
1 polymer ?
#
loop_
_entity_poly.entity_id
_entity_poly.type
_entity_poly.pdbx_seq_one_letter_code
_entity_poly.pdbx_strand_id
1 'polypeptide(L)'
;MEFFRENTTTTVDLNKVNAVVMGRKCWESIPEKFKPLKKRLNVVISRTLPARREKDLIVSDNFDGIIKELMSGELSEKVEKVWNIGGAEIYKLALESGLVGELLITKIRRDFDADVFLQSLNWYHFKEEESSQSESVIENGIEFSFHRYLYVK
;
A
#
# COMPACT_ATOMS: atom_id res chain seq x y z
N MET A 1 -8.28 10.42 -5.10
CA MET A 1 -8.51 9.45 -3.99
C MET A 1 -9.32 8.22 -4.38
N GLU A 2 -10.22 8.31 -5.36
CA GLU A 2 -11.05 7.18 -5.81
C GLU A 2 -10.24 5.97 -6.27
N PHE A 3 -9.24 6.18 -7.13
CA PHE A 3 -8.34 5.14 -7.63
C PHE A 3 -7.70 4.30 -6.51
N PHE A 4 -7.19 4.96 -5.46
CA PHE A 4 -6.63 4.27 -4.29
C PHE A 4 -7.67 3.40 -3.57
N ARG A 5 -8.87 3.95 -3.34
CA ARG A 5 -9.95 3.23 -2.66
C ARG A 5 -10.38 2.01 -3.45
N GLU A 6 -10.58 2.17 -4.76
CA GLU A 6 -11.02 1.09 -5.65
C GLU A 6 -10.00 -0.06 -5.65
N ASN A 7 -8.74 0.21 -5.99
CA ASN A 7 -7.71 -0.82 -6.07
C ASN A 7 -7.47 -1.53 -4.73
N THR A 8 -7.48 -0.79 -3.62
CA THR A 8 -7.23 -1.39 -2.31
C THR A 8 -8.46 -2.08 -1.72
N THR A 9 -9.67 -1.87 -2.24
CA THR A 9 -10.90 -2.48 -1.68
C THR A 9 -11.42 -3.64 -2.53
N THR A 10 -11.27 -3.57 -3.85
CA THR A 10 -11.84 -4.57 -4.76
C THR A 10 -11.15 -5.92 -4.58
N THR A 11 -11.96 -6.96 -4.36
CA THR A 11 -11.55 -8.36 -4.34
C THR A 11 -12.29 -9.14 -5.42
N VAL A 12 -11.71 -10.24 -5.86
CA VAL A 12 -12.37 -11.22 -6.74
C VAL A 12 -13.23 -12.17 -5.92
N ASP A 13 -12.71 -12.64 -4.78
CA ASP A 13 -13.45 -13.44 -3.80
C ASP A 13 -14.25 -12.52 -2.86
N LEU A 14 -15.58 -12.65 -2.90
CA LEU A 14 -16.51 -11.86 -2.08
C LEU A 14 -16.44 -12.18 -0.58
N ASN A 15 -15.83 -13.31 -0.21
CA ASN A 15 -15.62 -13.70 1.19
C ASN A 15 -14.29 -13.18 1.76
N LYS A 16 -13.41 -12.63 0.90
CA LYS A 16 -12.11 -12.08 1.30
C LYS A 16 -12.13 -10.56 1.33
N VAL A 17 -11.14 -10.01 2.01
CA VAL A 17 -10.79 -8.58 1.98
C VAL A 17 -9.35 -8.43 1.55
N ASN A 18 -8.97 -7.22 1.14
CA ASN A 18 -7.56 -6.89 1.00
C ASN A 18 -6.99 -6.41 2.33
N ALA A 19 -5.69 -6.58 2.52
CA ALA A 19 -4.93 -5.98 3.60
C ALA A 19 -4.19 -4.72 3.12
N VAL A 20 -4.16 -3.68 3.94
CA VAL A 20 -3.34 -2.48 3.72
C VAL A 20 -2.32 -2.37 4.85
N VAL A 21 -1.04 -2.43 4.49
CA VAL A 21 0.09 -2.37 5.41
C VAL A 21 0.69 -0.98 5.37
N MET A 22 0.83 -0.37 6.54
CA MET A 22 1.36 0.98 6.66
C MET A 22 2.20 1.20 7.91
N GLY A 23 3.02 2.24 7.91
CA GLY A 23 3.81 2.64 9.08
C GLY A 23 3.04 3.58 10.00
N ARG A 24 3.47 3.70 11.25
CA ARG A 24 2.84 4.57 12.27
C ARG A 24 2.53 5.99 11.79
N LYS A 25 3.49 6.68 11.16
CA LYS A 25 3.29 8.06 10.68
C LYS A 25 2.24 8.16 9.57
N CYS A 26 2.20 7.17 8.68
CA CYS A 26 1.16 7.09 7.65
C CYS A 26 -0.20 6.87 8.30
N TRP A 27 -0.31 5.94 9.25
CA TRP A 27 -1.51 5.76 10.05
C TRP A 27 -1.94 7.06 10.74
N GLU A 28 -1.04 7.75 11.44
CA GLU A 28 -1.33 9.01 12.12
C GLU A 28 -1.85 10.11 11.17
N SER A 29 -1.33 10.18 9.94
CA SER A 29 -1.74 11.18 8.93
C SER A 29 -3.14 11.00 8.36
N ILE A 30 -3.73 9.81 8.48
CA ILE A 30 -5.10 9.57 7.99
C ILE A 30 -6.06 10.36 8.91
N PRO A 31 -7.09 11.06 8.38
CA PRO A 31 -8.10 11.67 9.23
C PRO A 31 -8.91 10.62 10.02
N GLU A 32 -9.22 10.88 11.30
CA GLU A 32 -9.91 9.92 12.19
C GLU A 32 -11.21 9.34 11.61
N LYS A 33 -11.99 10.15 10.89
CA LYS A 33 -13.24 9.71 10.22
C LYS A 33 -13.04 8.60 9.17
N PHE A 34 -11.80 8.40 8.71
CA PHE A 34 -11.43 7.38 7.74
C PHE A 34 -10.66 6.22 8.37
N LYS A 35 -10.37 6.26 9.67
CA LYS A 35 -9.73 5.16 10.40
C LYS A 35 -10.75 4.23 11.04
N PRO A 36 -10.52 2.92 11.02
CA PRO A 36 -9.68 2.21 10.04
C PRO A 36 -10.23 2.36 8.62
N LEU A 37 -9.39 2.17 7.60
CA LEU A 37 -9.82 2.22 6.21
C LEU A 37 -10.85 1.12 5.96
N LYS A 38 -12.11 1.53 5.74
CA LYS A 38 -13.26 0.61 5.60
C LYS A 38 -13.02 -0.45 4.53
N LYS A 39 -13.60 -1.65 4.75
CA LYS A 39 -13.59 -2.83 3.86
C LYS A 39 -12.19 -3.41 3.58
N ARG A 40 -11.21 -3.11 4.44
CA ARG A 40 -9.84 -3.62 4.38
C ARG A 40 -9.39 -4.03 5.77
N LEU A 41 -8.49 -4.99 5.84
CA LEU A 41 -7.71 -5.26 7.05
C LEU A 41 -6.58 -4.24 7.14
N ASN A 42 -6.60 -3.37 8.15
CA ASN A 42 -5.57 -2.36 8.35
C ASN A 42 -4.44 -2.95 9.20
N VAL A 43 -3.21 -2.89 8.71
CA VAL A 43 -2.02 -3.38 9.42
C VAL A 43 -1.07 -2.22 9.62
N VAL A 44 -0.85 -1.83 10.87
CA VAL A 44 0.03 -0.74 11.25
C VAL A 44 1.30 -1.31 11.86
N ILE A 45 2.43 -1.02 11.21
CA ILE A 45 3.76 -1.36 11.69
C ILE A 45 4.25 -0.25 12.62
N SER A 46 4.43 -0.57 13.90
CA SER A 46 4.86 0.39 14.91
C SER A 46 5.50 -0.28 16.11
N ARG A 47 6.61 0.31 16.60
CA ARG A 47 7.25 -0.06 17.88
C ARG A 47 6.73 0.75 19.08
N THR A 48 5.86 1.72 18.83
CA THR A 48 5.43 2.73 19.84
C THR A 48 3.93 2.72 20.10
N LEU A 49 3.14 2.20 19.16
CA LEU A 49 1.71 2.01 19.39
C LEU A 49 1.51 0.70 20.17
N PRO A 50 0.53 0.63 21.08
CA PRO A 50 0.18 -0.62 21.73
C PRO A 50 -0.20 -1.68 20.71
N ALA A 51 0.27 -2.92 20.91
CA ALA A 51 -0.13 -4.05 20.09
C ALA A 51 -1.66 -4.23 20.17
N ARG A 52 -2.30 -4.47 19.03
CA ARG A 52 -3.74 -4.65 18.89
C ARG A 52 -4.03 -5.70 17.84
N ARG A 53 -5.08 -6.48 18.06
CA ARG A 53 -5.59 -7.45 17.09
C ARG A 53 -7.11 -7.44 17.14
N GLU A 54 -7.68 -6.57 16.33
CA GLU A 54 -9.12 -6.37 16.19
C GLU A 54 -9.58 -6.90 14.83
N LYS A 55 -10.89 -6.81 14.53
CA LYS A 55 -11.47 -7.36 13.30
C LYS A 55 -10.88 -6.73 12.02
N ASP A 56 -10.63 -5.43 12.04
CA ASP A 56 -10.24 -4.62 10.89
C ASP A 56 -8.94 -3.83 11.13
N LEU A 57 -8.29 -4.03 12.27
CA LEU A 57 -7.03 -3.39 12.64
C LEU A 57 -6.08 -4.37 13.36
N ILE A 58 -4.85 -4.43 12.89
CA ILE A 58 -3.72 -5.10 13.55
C ILE A 58 -2.61 -4.07 13.73
N VAL A 59 -2.07 -3.97 14.94
CA VAL A 59 -0.84 -3.21 15.22
C VAL A 59 0.25 -4.19 15.61
N SER A 60 1.32 -4.23 14.83
CA SER A 60 2.46 -5.13 14.99
C SER A 60 3.78 -4.35 14.97
N ASP A 61 4.77 -4.77 15.73
CA ASP A 61 6.14 -4.26 15.64
C ASP A 61 7.05 -5.12 14.75
N ASN A 62 6.54 -6.26 14.27
CA ASN A 62 7.24 -7.24 13.45
C ASN A 62 6.68 -7.25 12.03
N PHE A 63 7.39 -6.61 11.09
CA PHE A 63 7.05 -6.55 9.68
C PHE A 63 7.07 -7.94 9.03
N ASP A 64 8.18 -8.66 9.11
CA ASP A 64 8.32 -9.96 8.42
C ASP A 64 7.30 -10.99 8.92
N GLY A 65 7.07 -11.01 10.24
CA GLY A 65 6.10 -11.91 10.86
C GLY A 65 4.68 -11.68 10.36
N ILE A 66 4.22 -10.42 10.32
CA ILE A 66 2.85 -10.12 9.87
C ILE A 66 2.69 -10.29 8.36
N ILE A 67 3.72 -9.96 7.56
CA ILE A 67 3.69 -10.18 6.11
C ILE A 67 3.61 -11.68 5.81
N LYS A 68 4.38 -12.52 6.51
CA LYS A 68 4.29 -13.98 6.37
C LYS A 68 2.91 -14.49 6.73
N GLU A 69 2.30 -13.99 7.81
CA GLU A 69 0.95 -14.40 8.20
C GLU A 69 -0.11 -14.01 7.15
N LEU A 70 -0.01 -12.80 6.59
CA LEU A 70 -0.91 -12.31 5.55
C LEU A 70 -0.78 -13.07 4.23
N MET A 71 0.43 -13.51 3.87
CA MET A 71 0.69 -14.16 2.58
C MET A 71 0.53 -15.68 2.62
N SER A 72 0.81 -16.33 3.76
CA SER A 72 0.82 -17.79 3.84
C SER A 72 0.47 -18.36 5.22
N GLY A 73 -0.11 -17.55 6.12
CA GLY A 73 -0.50 -17.98 7.47
C GLY A 73 -2.01 -17.92 7.69
N GLU A 74 -2.46 -17.83 8.94
CA GLU A 74 -3.90 -17.86 9.26
C GLU A 74 -4.69 -16.71 8.60
N LEU A 75 -4.04 -15.57 8.37
CA LEU A 75 -4.69 -14.41 7.75
C LEU A 75 -4.87 -14.58 6.22
N SER A 76 -4.07 -15.40 5.54
CA SER A 76 -4.17 -15.59 4.08
C SER A 76 -5.50 -16.24 3.64
N GLU A 77 -6.18 -16.93 4.56
CA GLU A 77 -7.52 -17.48 4.31
C GLU A 77 -8.58 -16.37 4.12
N LYS A 78 -8.36 -15.19 4.72
CA LYS A 78 -9.28 -14.04 4.67
C LYS A 78 -8.77 -12.89 3.80
N VAL A 79 -7.49 -12.90 3.45
CA VAL A 79 -6.83 -11.85 2.69
C VAL A 79 -6.61 -12.29 1.24
N GLU A 80 -7.03 -11.46 0.28
CA GLU A 80 -6.79 -11.71 -1.15
C GLU A 80 -5.49 -11.06 -1.63
N LYS A 81 -5.32 -9.76 -1.41
CA LYS A 81 -4.09 -9.02 -1.73
C LYS A 81 -3.57 -8.24 -0.53
N VAL A 82 -2.24 -8.12 -0.46
CA VAL A 82 -1.54 -7.27 0.50
C VAL A 82 -1.01 -6.03 -0.21
N TRP A 83 -1.51 -4.87 0.19
CA TRP A 83 -1.10 -3.57 -0.33
C TRP A 83 -0.19 -2.87 0.65
N ASN A 84 1.04 -2.56 0.25
CA ASN A 84 1.87 -1.62 0.98
C ASN A 84 1.46 -0.19 0.61
N ILE A 85 0.97 0.58 1.57
CA ILE A 85 0.53 1.96 1.35
C ILE A 85 1.49 2.98 1.99
N GLY A 86 2.68 2.55 2.39
CA GLY A 86 3.76 3.39 2.88
C GLY A 86 3.76 3.62 4.39
N GLY A 87 4.51 4.57 4.93
CA GLY A 87 5.39 5.51 4.24
C GLY A 87 6.74 4.91 3.84
N ALA A 88 7.73 5.79 3.62
CA ALA A 88 9.03 5.44 3.04
C ALA A 88 9.74 4.24 3.68
N GLU A 89 9.73 4.10 5.01
CA GLU A 89 10.35 2.95 5.69
C GLU A 89 9.65 1.63 5.34
N ILE A 90 8.32 1.62 5.25
CA ILE A 90 7.57 0.41 4.91
C ILE A 90 7.70 0.10 3.42
N TYR A 91 7.73 1.11 2.55
CA TYR A 91 8.08 0.90 1.15
C TYR A 91 9.46 0.27 0.99
N LYS A 92 10.46 0.80 1.68
CA LYS A 92 11.82 0.28 1.69
C LYS A 92 11.87 -1.18 2.13
N LEU A 93 11.27 -1.51 3.28
CA LEU A 93 11.23 -2.89 3.79
C LEU A 93 10.60 -3.88 2.80
N ALA A 94 9.50 -3.49 2.14
CA ALA A 94 8.85 -4.35 1.16
C ALA A 94 9.66 -4.51 -0.13
N LEU A 95 10.29 -3.44 -0.62
CA LEU A 95 11.13 -3.50 -1.81
C LEU A 95 12.38 -4.36 -1.56
N GLU A 96 13.00 -4.23 -0.38
CA GLU A 96 14.18 -4.99 0.02
C GLU A 96 13.87 -6.47 0.30
N SER A 97 12.64 -6.81 0.70
CA SER A 97 12.24 -8.21 0.89
C SER A 97 12.03 -8.99 -0.40
N GLY A 98 11.97 -8.30 -1.56
CA GLY A 98 11.74 -8.93 -2.86
C GLY A 98 10.31 -9.48 -3.05
N LEU A 99 9.36 -9.11 -2.18
CA LEU A 99 7.98 -9.59 -2.23
C LEU A 99 7.05 -8.72 -3.11
N VAL A 100 7.55 -7.59 -3.62
CA VAL A 100 6.75 -6.64 -4.40
C VAL A 100 6.65 -7.10 -5.86
N GLY A 101 5.49 -7.64 -6.22
CA GLY A 101 5.18 -8.06 -7.59
C GLY A 101 4.64 -6.95 -8.50
N GLU A 102 4.11 -5.87 -7.92
CA GLU A 102 3.42 -4.81 -8.66
C GLU A 102 3.56 -3.45 -7.95
N LEU A 103 3.67 -2.38 -8.74
CA LEU A 103 3.59 -0.99 -8.29
C LEU A 103 2.43 -0.30 -8.98
N LEU A 104 1.54 0.30 -8.19
CA LEU A 104 0.56 1.28 -8.67
C LEU A 104 1.04 2.68 -8.29
N ILE A 105 1.40 3.48 -9.29
CA ILE A 105 2.04 4.78 -9.11
C ILE A 105 1.14 5.86 -9.69
N THR A 106 0.81 6.86 -8.87
CA THR A 106 0.23 8.12 -9.35
C THR A 106 1.38 9.09 -9.63
N LYS A 107 1.60 9.44 -10.89
CA LYS A 107 2.63 10.42 -11.27
C LYS A 107 2.02 11.81 -11.25
N ILE A 108 2.43 12.62 -10.29
CA ILE A 108 2.00 14.02 -10.16
C ILE A 108 2.91 14.89 -11.02
N ARG A 109 2.35 15.66 -11.97
CA ARG A 109 3.06 16.53 -12.92
C ARG A 109 3.36 17.90 -12.31
N ARG A 110 3.87 17.91 -11.08
CA ARG A 110 4.20 19.14 -10.34
C ARG A 110 5.18 18.84 -9.22
N ASP A 111 6.14 19.74 -9.03
CA ASP A 111 7.07 19.69 -7.92
C ASP A 111 6.46 20.31 -6.65
N PHE A 112 6.79 19.72 -5.51
CA PHE A 112 6.43 20.18 -4.18
C PHE A 112 7.65 20.07 -3.26
N ASP A 113 7.70 20.90 -2.22
CA ASP A 113 8.67 20.72 -1.15
C ASP A 113 8.35 19.41 -0.41
N ALA A 114 9.32 18.49 -0.41
CA ALA A 114 9.20 17.18 0.20
C ALA A 114 10.42 16.87 1.06
N ASP A 115 10.19 16.24 2.21
CA ASP A 115 11.19 15.82 3.18
C ASP A 115 11.38 14.29 3.22
N VAL A 116 10.48 13.55 2.57
CA VAL A 116 10.45 12.09 2.52
C VAL A 116 10.36 11.62 1.06
N PHE A 117 11.26 10.72 0.67
CA PHE A 117 11.35 10.19 -0.68
C PHE A 117 11.29 8.66 -0.68
N LEU A 118 10.81 8.09 -1.79
CA LEU A 118 10.83 6.64 -2.01
C LEU A 118 12.29 6.17 -2.18
N GLN A 119 12.67 5.12 -1.45
CA GLN A 119 14.00 4.52 -1.47
C GLN A 119 13.93 3.07 -1.94
N SER A 120 15.08 2.52 -2.34
CA SER A 120 15.26 1.10 -2.69
C SER A 120 14.42 0.60 -3.87
N LEU A 121 13.79 1.49 -4.64
CA LEU A 121 13.13 1.13 -5.89
C LEU A 121 14.15 0.99 -7.01
N ASN A 122 14.33 -0.23 -7.51
CA ASN A 122 15.16 -0.51 -8.68
C ASN A 122 14.30 -0.72 -9.92
N TRP A 123 14.24 0.28 -10.80
CA TRP A 123 13.48 0.22 -12.05
C TRP A 123 13.90 -0.89 -13.01
N TYR A 124 15.11 -1.46 -12.89
CA TYR A 124 15.51 -2.61 -13.71
C TYR A 124 14.62 -3.84 -13.46
N HIS A 125 14.03 -3.95 -12.27
CA HIS A 125 13.14 -5.05 -11.93
C HIS A 125 11.66 -4.73 -12.17
N PHE A 126 11.33 -3.56 -12.72
CA PHE A 126 9.93 -3.15 -12.91
C PHE A 126 9.70 -2.59 -14.29
N LYS A 127 8.83 -3.26 -15.06
CA LYS A 127 8.42 -2.80 -16.39
C LYS A 127 7.03 -2.20 -16.34
N GLU A 128 6.88 -1.03 -16.97
CA GLU A 128 5.57 -0.39 -17.13
C GLU A 128 4.67 -1.23 -18.04
N GLU A 129 3.43 -1.41 -17.64
CA GLU A 129 2.38 -1.96 -18.50
C GLU A 129 1.72 -0.80 -19.25
N GLU A 130 2.26 -0.39 -20.40
CA GLU A 130 1.81 0.83 -21.11
C GLU A 130 0.30 0.86 -21.39
N SER A 131 -0.32 -0.30 -21.64
CA SER A 131 -1.77 -0.41 -21.84
C SER A 131 -2.62 -0.07 -20.61
N SER A 132 -2.00 0.02 -19.44
CA SER A 132 -2.66 0.38 -18.17
C SER A 132 -2.53 1.86 -17.80
N GLN A 133 -1.79 2.64 -18.61
CA GLN A 133 -1.62 4.07 -18.36
C GLN A 133 -2.97 4.79 -18.51
N SER A 134 -3.35 5.56 -17.50
CA SER A 134 -4.51 6.46 -17.63
C SER A 134 -4.17 7.70 -18.45
N GLU A 135 -5.19 8.33 -19.03
CA GLU A 135 -5.07 9.73 -19.45
C GLU A 135 -4.72 10.63 -18.26
N SER A 136 -4.10 11.78 -18.55
CA SER A 136 -3.86 12.81 -17.55
C SER A 136 -5.20 13.38 -17.05
N VAL A 137 -5.32 13.52 -15.73
CA VAL A 137 -6.46 14.14 -15.06
C VAL A 137 -5.96 15.39 -14.34
N ILE A 138 -6.78 16.45 -14.34
CA ILE A 138 -6.52 17.66 -13.57
C ILE A 138 -7.55 17.75 -12.44
N GLU A 139 -7.10 17.71 -11.19
CA GLU A 139 -7.93 17.92 -10.00
C GLU A 139 -7.30 19.02 -9.15
N ASN A 140 -8.08 20.04 -8.78
CA ASN A 140 -7.60 21.17 -7.96
C ASN A 140 -6.34 21.87 -8.53
N GLY A 141 -6.21 21.92 -9.86
CA GLY A 141 -5.06 22.53 -10.54
C GLY A 141 -3.76 21.69 -10.48
N ILE A 142 -3.87 20.41 -10.14
CA ILE A 142 -2.76 19.45 -10.16
C ILE A 142 -3.04 18.43 -11.24
N GLU A 143 -2.16 18.33 -12.23
CA GLU A 143 -2.19 17.30 -13.25
C GLU A 143 -1.51 16.02 -12.73
N PHE A 144 -2.13 14.86 -12.95
CA PHE A 144 -1.54 13.56 -12.63
C PHE A 144 -2.09 12.44 -13.52
N SER A 145 -1.41 11.31 -13.53
CA SER A 145 -1.83 10.09 -14.24
C SER A 145 -1.52 8.84 -13.41
N PHE A 146 -2.25 7.75 -13.65
CA PHE A 146 -2.07 6.46 -12.99
C PHE A 146 -1.27 5.51 -13.88
N HIS A 147 -0.34 4.79 -13.27
CA HIS A 147 0.58 3.89 -13.94
C HIS A 147 0.71 2.58 -13.16
N ARG A 148 0.82 1.46 -13.89
CA ARG A 148 1.07 0.15 -13.31
C ARG A 148 2.41 -0.39 -13.80
N TYR A 149 3.19 -0.92 -12.87
CA TYR A 149 4.45 -1.59 -13.16
C TYR A 149 4.42 -3.00 -12.61
N LEU A 150 4.92 -3.95 -13.38
CA LEU A 150 5.03 -5.35 -13.00
C LEU A 150 6.48 -5.71 -12.74
N TYR A 151 6.70 -6.52 -11.71
CA TYR A 151 8.03 -7.07 -11.44
C TYR A 151 8.48 -7.95 -12.62
N VAL A 152 9.71 -7.75 -13.07
CA VAL A 152 10.39 -8.54 -14.10
C VAL A 152 11.71 -9.07 -13.54
N LYS A 153 12.03 -10.32 -13.87
CA LYS A 153 13.28 -10.98 -13.46
C LYS A 153 14.47 -10.51 -14.27
#